data_AF-A0A352T621-F1
#
_entry.id   AF-A0A352T621-F1
#
_cell.length_a   1.000
_cell.length_b   1.000
_cell.length_c   1.000
_cell.angle_alpha   90.00
_cell.angle_beta   90.00
_cell.angle_gamma   90.00
#
_symmetry.space_group_name_H-M   'P 1'
#
loop_
_entity.id
_entity.type
_entity.pdbx_description
1 polymer ?
#
loop_
_entity_poly.entity_id
_entity_poly.type
_entity_poly.pdbx_seq_one_letter_code
_entity_poly.pdbx_strand_id
1 'polypeptide(L)'
;MVQIMRNSKTKNKIEFSENEYISIRTELIERIKLLNSQSFTVLAAVVSFWAMGLTFKVQILDKIYKLGITQQTLINFLSAIIFLIPIFLFIPLSSKSGENLLQIASLSAYIKVFHDYPISKDKINTNWETSNNLLSNSNVNRGKKNNGMSLYNDDYTILSIISFIIYIIFVVLQIYELKLYYYENKIKIFYITLVIIAHLFVAIMAIASIVFIHKVSGMKTTLMKGTVYYTQAYIKRANELGIIKDYDMQNAKNELNPLKDFVVDDYFYNIND
;
A
#
# COMPACT_ATOMS: atom_id res chain seq x y z
N MET A 1 7.01 25.17 23.21
CA MET A 1 6.36 26.47 23.49
C MET A 1 6.93 27.45 22.47
N VAL A 2 6.22 27.70 21.38
CA VAL A 2 6.71 28.48 20.22
C VAL A 2 6.56 29.96 20.53
N GLN A 3 7.67 30.70 20.47
CA GLN A 3 7.71 32.12 20.77
C GLN A 3 7.39 32.91 19.50
N ILE A 4 6.13 33.36 19.38
CA ILE A 4 5.69 34.27 18.32
C ILE A 4 6.15 35.68 18.72
N MET A 5 7.24 36.18 18.13
CA MET A 5 7.61 37.59 18.25
C MET A 5 6.61 38.44 17.46
N ARG A 6 5.83 39.23 18.19
CA ARG A 6 4.76 40.08 17.65
C ARG A 6 5.30 41.50 17.47
N ASN A 7 5.79 41.82 16.28
CA ASN A 7 6.10 43.21 15.92
C ASN A 7 4.90 43.83 15.20
N SER A 8 4.42 44.95 15.75
CA SER A 8 3.27 45.69 15.26
C SER A 8 3.61 46.58 14.07
N LYS A 9 2.72 46.59 13.06
CA LYS A 9 2.67 47.47 11.86
C LYS A 9 3.52 47.05 10.65
N THR A 10 3.11 45.98 10.00
CA THR A 10 3.17 45.77 8.54
C THR A 10 2.01 44.86 8.17
N LYS A 11 1.44 44.96 6.95
CA LYS A 11 0.57 43.90 6.41
C LYS A 11 1.39 42.61 6.46
N ASN A 12 1.12 41.75 7.44
CA ASN A 12 1.83 40.49 7.63
C ASN A 12 1.59 39.60 6.39
N LYS A 13 2.44 39.75 5.37
CA LYS A 13 2.67 38.66 4.43
C LYS A 13 3.28 37.55 5.28
N ILE A 14 2.52 36.48 5.48
CA ILE A 14 3.06 35.25 6.06
C ILE A 14 4.05 34.74 5.01
N GLU A 15 5.33 34.97 5.23
CA GLU A 15 6.40 34.44 4.40
C GLU A 15 6.81 33.08 4.96
N PHE A 16 6.52 32.04 4.21
CA PHE A 16 6.98 30.70 4.52
C PHE A 16 8.47 30.59 4.24
N SER A 17 9.21 30.03 5.19
CA SER A 17 10.68 29.92 5.06
C SER A 17 11.04 28.89 3.99
N GLU A 18 12.03 29.22 3.17
CA GLU A 18 12.62 28.25 2.22
C GLU A 18 13.20 27.03 2.95
N ASN A 19 13.72 27.22 4.16
CA ASN A 19 14.21 26.12 5.00
C ASN A 19 13.10 25.17 5.45
N GLU A 20 11.90 25.69 5.70
CA GLU A 20 10.72 24.89 6.02
C GLU A 20 10.32 24.02 4.82
N TYR A 21 10.26 24.62 3.63
CA TYR A 21 9.99 23.89 2.38
C TYR A 21 11.02 22.77 2.12
N ILE A 22 12.31 23.09 2.25
CA ILE A 22 13.39 22.10 2.05
C ILE A 22 13.29 20.97 3.08
N SER A 23 13.00 21.29 4.35
CA SER A 23 12.85 20.29 5.41
C SER A 23 11.68 19.34 5.14
N ILE A 24 10.51 19.88 4.81
CA ILE A 24 9.30 19.09 4.50
C ILE A 24 9.52 18.21 3.27
N ARG A 25 10.16 18.76 2.23
CA ARG A 25 10.50 18.00 1.02
C ARG A 25 11.49 16.87 1.31
N THR A 26 12.48 17.11 2.18
CA THR A 26 13.46 16.09 2.58
C THR A 26 12.79 14.94 3.32
N GLU A 27 11.94 15.25 4.30
CA GLU A 27 11.12 14.26 5.03
C GLU A 27 10.26 13.43 4.09
N LEU A 28 9.62 14.08 3.10
CA LEU A 28 8.79 13.41 2.12
C LEU A 28 9.60 12.44 1.24
N ILE A 29 10.78 12.85 0.77
CA ILE A 29 11.71 11.98 0.02
C ILE A 29 12.14 10.79 0.88
N GLU A 30 12.44 10.99 2.15
CA GLU A 30 12.81 9.93 3.07
C GLU A 30 11.68 8.90 3.24
N ARG A 31 10.43 9.34 3.37
CA ARG A 31 9.27 8.42 3.43
C ARG A 31 9.06 7.62 2.16
N ILE A 32 9.29 8.22 1.01
CA ILE A 32 9.25 7.51 -0.28
C ILE A 32 10.36 6.45 -0.34
N LYS A 33 11.58 6.79 0.08
CA LYS A 33 12.71 5.84 0.16
C LYS A 33 12.38 4.69 1.12
N LEU A 34 11.80 4.97 2.28
CA LEU A 34 11.38 3.97 3.26
C LEU A 34 10.32 3.02 2.68
N LEU A 35 9.33 3.55 1.94
CA LEU A 35 8.32 2.72 1.26
C LEU A 35 8.95 1.77 0.26
N ASN A 36 9.86 2.26 -0.59
CA ASN A 36 10.55 1.42 -1.57
C ASN A 36 11.43 0.35 -0.91
N SER A 37 12.16 0.72 0.13
CA SER A 37 12.98 -0.23 0.89
C SER A 37 12.11 -1.32 1.55
N GLN A 38 10.94 -0.95 2.08
CA GLN A 38 10.00 -1.90 2.68
C GLN A 38 9.46 -2.89 1.64
N SER A 39 9.06 -2.41 0.45
CA SER A 39 8.63 -3.28 -0.66
C SER A 39 9.70 -4.32 -1.03
N PHE A 40 10.97 -3.89 -1.14
CA PHE A 40 12.06 -4.82 -1.44
C PHE A 40 12.27 -5.88 -0.35
N THR A 41 12.26 -5.47 0.94
CA THR A 41 12.38 -6.40 2.07
C THR A 41 11.23 -7.41 2.11
N VAL A 42 10.02 -6.94 1.81
CA VAL A 42 8.79 -7.74 1.74
C VAL A 42 8.89 -8.81 0.66
N LEU A 43 9.38 -8.44 -0.53
CA LEU A 43 9.60 -9.37 -1.63
C LEU A 43 10.64 -10.45 -1.25
N ALA A 44 11.77 -10.06 -0.67
CA ALA A 44 12.81 -10.99 -0.23
C ALA A 44 12.31 -11.98 0.85
N ALA A 45 11.52 -11.49 1.81
CA ALA A 45 10.93 -12.32 2.85
C ALA A 45 9.97 -13.37 2.26
N VAL A 46 9.07 -12.98 1.34
CA VAL A 46 8.13 -13.91 0.70
C VAL A 46 8.85 -15.01 -0.06
N VAL A 47 9.83 -14.64 -0.88
CA VAL A 47 10.59 -15.61 -1.67
C VAL A 47 11.30 -16.61 -0.75
N SER A 48 11.80 -16.15 0.40
CA SER A 48 12.43 -17.02 1.39
C SER A 48 11.44 -18.02 2.00
N PHE A 49 10.22 -17.59 2.34
CA PHE A 49 9.19 -18.49 2.87
C PHE A 49 8.68 -19.47 1.81
N TRP A 50 8.54 -19.03 0.56
CA TRP A 50 8.18 -19.94 -0.54
C TRP A 50 9.26 -21.00 -0.76
N ALA A 51 10.53 -20.58 -0.79
CA ALA A 51 11.66 -21.50 -0.89
C ALA A 51 11.67 -22.50 0.27
N MET A 52 11.50 -22.02 1.50
CA MET A 52 11.39 -22.87 2.70
C MET A 52 10.25 -23.89 2.59
N GLY A 53 9.06 -23.45 2.18
CA GLY A 53 7.90 -24.33 2.00
C GLY A 53 8.11 -25.40 0.95
N LEU A 54 8.71 -25.03 -0.20
CA LEU A 54 9.05 -25.96 -1.25
C LEU A 54 10.13 -26.96 -0.82
N THR A 55 11.22 -26.50 -0.20
CA THR A 55 12.27 -27.37 0.32
C THR A 55 11.72 -28.35 1.36
N PHE A 56 10.86 -27.87 2.27
CA PHE A 56 10.22 -28.73 3.26
C PHE A 56 9.33 -29.79 2.60
N LYS A 57 8.52 -29.42 1.61
CA LYS A 57 7.70 -30.36 0.83
C LYS A 57 8.53 -31.43 0.12
N VAL A 58 9.64 -31.04 -0.52
CA VAL A 58 10.54 -31.99 -1.19
C VAL A 58 11.14 -32.98 -0.18
N GLN A 59 11.61 -32.51 0.97
CA GLN A 59 12.17 -33.38 2.01
C GLN A 59 11.14 -34.35 2.61
N ILE A 60 9.87 -33.94 2.66
CA ILE A 60 8.77 -34.79 3.11
C ILE A 60 8.53 -35.92 2.10
N LEU A 61 8.52 -35.64 0.78
CA LEU A 61 8.35 -36.66 -0.26
C LEU A 61 9.34 -37.82 -0.12
N ASP A 62 10.60 -37.53 0.22
CA ASP A 62 11.64 -38.56 0.41
C ASP A 62 11.46 -39.39 1.68
N LYS A 63 10.79 -38.86 2.71
CA LYS A 63 10.67 -39.49 4.04
C LYS A 63 9.27 -40.04 4.35
N ILE A 64 8.28 -39.76 3.51
CA ILE A 64 6.86 -40.10 3.69
C ILE A 64 6.65 -41.60 3.96
N TYR A 65 7.42 -42.49 3.31
CA TYR A 65 7.19 -43.93 3.36
C TYR A 65 7.46 -44.59 4.73
N LYS A 66 8.01 -43.86 5.71
CA LYS A 66 8.30 -44.39 7.05
C LYS A 66 7.36 -43.91 8.16
N LEU A 67 6.43 -42.99 7.85
CA LEU A 67 5.56 -42.36 8.84
C LEU A 67 4.16 -42.99 8.83
N GLY A 68 3.49 -42.97 10.00
CA GLY A 68 2.08 -43.36 10.06
C GLY A 68 1.20 -42.37 9.30
N ILE A 69 0.06 -42.83 8.76
CA ILE A 69 -0.85 -42.01 7.92
C ILE A 69 -1.31 -40.72 8.63
N THR A 70 -1.55 -40.78 9.93
CA THR A 70 -1.94 -39.63 10.75
C THR A 70 -0.83 -38.58 10.83
N GLN A 71 0.41 -39.03 11.04
CA GLN A 71 1.59 -38.17 11.08
C GLN A 71 1.86 -37.55 9.71
N GLN A 72 1.75 -38.35 8.64
CA GLN A 72 1.89 -37.86 7.28
C GLN A 72 0.85 -36.79 6.94
N THR A 73 -0.42 -37.01 7.31
CA THR A 73 -1.49 -36.04 7.08
C THR A 73 -1.24 -34.74 7.85
N LEU A 74 -0.79 -34.83 9.10
CA LEU A 74 -0.45 -33.66 9.91
C LEU A 74 0.72 -32.86 9.29
N ILE A 75 1.77 -33.56 8.86
CA ILE A 75 2.93 -32.94 8.21
C ILE A 75 2.53 -32.27 6.89
N ASN A 76 1.65 -32.92 6.11
CA ASN A 76 1.12 -32.35 4.87
C ASN A 76 0.26 -31.10 5.10
N PHE A 77 -0.51 -31.09 6.19
CA PHE A 77 -1.28 -29.93 6.62
C PHE A 77 -0.36 -28.76 7.01
N LEU A 78 0.62 -29.01 7.89
CA LEU A 78 1.57 -28.00 8.35
C LEU A 78 2.40 -27.41 7.21
N SER A 79 2.83 -28.26 6.27
CA SER A 79 3.61 -27.82 5.11
C SER A 79 2.79 -26.94 4.14
N ALA A 80 1.47 -27.11 4.06
CA ALA A 80 0.62 -26.17 3.34
C ALA A 80 0.55 -24.80 4.07
N ILE A 81 0.45 -24.80 5.40
CA ILE A 81 0.38 -23.58 6.22
C ILE A 81 1.61 -22.67 6.06
N ILE A 82 2.79 -23.23 5.76
CA ILE A 82 4.02 -22.42 5.55
C ILE A 82 3.81 -21.33 4.50
N PHE A 83 3.03 -21.61 3.45
CA PHE A 83 2.75 -20.63 2.40
C PHE A 83 1.81 -19.50 2.84
N LEU A 84 1.16 -19.62 4.00
CA LEU A 84 0.32 -18.56 4.57
C LEU A 84 1.08 -17.65 5.53
N ILE A 85 2.27 -18.04 6.00
CA ILE A 85 3.09 -17.23 6.91
C ILE A 85 3.32 -15.81 6.34
N PRO A 86 3.65 -15.62 5.05
CA PRO A 86 3.81 -14.28 4.50
C PRO A 86 2.57 -13.39 4.63
N ILE A 87 1.37 -13.95 4.48
CA ILE A 87 0.11 -13.19 4.60
C ILE A 87 -0.01 -12.59 6.01
N PHE A 88 0.30 -13.38 7.05
CA PHE A 88 0.24 -12.89 8.43
C PHE A 88 1.34 -11.87 8.75
N LEU A 89 2.55 -12.06 8.19
CA LEU A 89 3.64 -11.09 8.32
C LEU A 89 3.32 -9.74 7.67
N PHE A 90 2.47 -9.74 6.65
CA PHE A 90 2.11 -8.54 5.91
C PHE A 90 1.08 -7.67 6.60
N ILE A 91 0.34 -8.18 7.59
CA ILE A 91 -0.62 -7.38 8.35
C ILE A 91 0.06 -6.17 9.02
N PRO A 92 1.11 -6.33 9.85
CA PRO A 92 1.78 -5.17 10.45
C PRO A 92 2.55 -4.33 9.44
N LEU A 93 3.16 -4.95 8.41
CA LEU A 93 3.95 -4.24 7.40
C LEU A 93 3.07 -3.36 6.50
N SER A 94 1.91 -3.87 6.08
CA SER A 94 0.91 -3.12 5.30
C SER A 94 0.36 -1.93 6.10
N SER A 95 0.13 -2.10 7.41
CA SER A 95 -0.28 -1.00 8.30
C SER A 95 0.76 0.12 8.34
N LYS A 96 2.04 -0.23 8.56
CA LYS A 96 3.14 0.74 8.59
C LYS A 96 3.34 1.43 7.24
N SER A 97 3.18 0.69 6.14
CA SER A 97 3.23 1.24 4.79
C SER A 97 2.07 2.22 4.54
N GLY A 98 0.85 1.89 4.98
CA GLY A 98 -0.32 2.77 4.91
C GLY A 98 -0.14 4.08 5.68
N GLU A 99 0.44 4.04 6.88
CA GLU A 99 0.78 5.24 7.65
C GLU A 99 1.78 6.14 6.91
N ASN A 100 2.80 5.56 6.27
CA ASN A 100 3.75 6.32 5.47
C ASN A 100 3.09 6.99 4.26
N LEU A 101 2.14 6.30 3.61
CA LEU A 101 1.35 6.89 2.52
C LEU A 101 0.50 8.07 3.00
N LEU A 102 -0.17 7.94 4.15
CA LEU A 102 -0.94 9.05 4.73
C LEU A 102 -0.05 10.24 5.06
N GLN A 103 1.15 10.00 5.57
CA GLN A 103 2.11 11.06 5.89
C GLN A 103 2.60 11.75 4.61
N ILE A 104 2.91 11.00 3.55
CA ILE A 104 3.23 11.58 2.24
C ILE A 104 2.07 12.43 1.71
N ALA A 105 0.83 11.94 1.77
CA ALA A 105 -0.35 12.72 1.37
C ALA A 105 -0.49 14.01 2.17
N SER A 106 -0.27 13.95 3.49
CA SER A 106 -0.35 15.13 4.36
C SER A 106 0.74 16.16 4.04
N LEU A 107 2.00 15.75 3.84
CA LEU A 107 3.10 16.66 3.56
C LEU A 107 2.99 17.25 2.14
N SER A 108 2.57 16.44 1.16
CA SER A 108 2.27 16.89 -0.20
C SER A 108 1.14 17.93 -0.22
N ALA A 109 0.04 17.67 0.49
CA ALA A 109 -1.07 18.61 0.59
C ALA A 109 -0.66 19.91 1.30
N TYR A 110 0.22 19.84 2.30
CA TYR A 110 0.75 21.02 2.98
C TYR A 110 1.56 21.90 2.02
N ILE A 111 2.52 21.32 1.31
CA ILE A 111 3.34 22.05 0.32
C ILE A 111 2.44 22.75 -0.69
N LYS A 112 1.44 22.04 -1.23
CA LYS A 112 0.53 22.62 -2.22
C LYS A 112 -0.26 23.82 -1.72
N VAL A 113 -0.81 23.73 -0.52
CA VAL A 113 -1.72 24.76 0.01
C VAL A 113 -0.94 25.97 0.53
N PHE A 114 0.18 25.75 1.19
CA PHE A 114 0.91 26.81 1.91
C PHE A 114 2.10 27.37 1.14
N HIS A 115 2.75 26.57 0.30
CA HIS A 115 3.88 27.02 -0.51
C HIS A 115 3.49 27.23 -1.97
N ASP A 116 2.91 26.25 -2.66
CA ASP A 116 2.70 26.36 -4.11
C ASP A 116 1.57 27.34 -4.46
N TYR A 117 0.39 27.21 -3.85
CA TYR A 117 -0.80 28.02 -4.16
C TYR A 117 -0.63 29.54 -3.91
N PRO A 118 -0.02 29.99 -2.80
CA PRO A 118 0.18 31.42 -2.58
C PRO A 118 1.28 32.03 -3.46
N ILE A 119 2.23 31.21 -3.95
CA ILE A 119 3.37 31.64 -4.76
C ILE A 119 3.07 31.57 -6.27
N SER A 120 2.16 30.70 -6.72
CA SER A 120 1.86 30.45 -8.13
C SER A 120 1.23 31.64 -8.87
N LYS A 121 0.80 32.70 -8.17
CA LYS A 121 0.25 33.89 -8.83
C LYS A 121 1.27 34.63 -9.71
N ASP A 122 2.59 34.38 -9.55
CA ASP A 122 3.65 35.06 -10.34
C ASP A 122 4.82 34.15 -10.82
N LYS A 123 4.80 32.82 -10.65
CA LYS A 123 5.92 31.94 -11.13
C LYS A 123 5.48 30.59 -11.71
N ILE A 124 6.33 30.12 -12.65
CA ILE A 124 6.29 28.80 -13.31
C ILE A 124 6.11 27.71 -12.26
N ASN A 125 5.05 26.92 -12.43
CA ASN A 125 4.64 25.86 -11.53
C ASN A 125 5.70 24.75 -11.46
N THR A 126 6.60 24.80 -10.48
CA THR A 126 7.59 23.73 -10.24
C THR A 126 6.91 22.54 -9.57
N ASN A 127 6.17 21.78 -10.37
CA ASN A 127 5.49 20.56 -9.97
C ASN A 127 6.51 19.47 -9.62
N TRP A 128 7.06 19.51 -8.40
CA TRP A 128 8.05 18.54 -7.95
C TRP A 128 7.48 17.10 -7.88
N GLU A 129 6.15 16.94 -7.77
CA GLU A 129 5.46 15.64 -7.77
C GLU A 129 5.54 14.94 -9.13
N THR A 130 5.59 15.69 -10.25
CA THR A 130 5.76 15.11 -11.59
C THR A 130 7.16 14.55 -11.83
N SER A 131 8.17 15.03 -11.08
CA SER A 131 9.54 14.52 -11.16
C SER A 131 9.76 13.21 -10.40
N ASN A 132 8.80 12.77 -9.59
CA ASN A 132 8.92 11.52 -8.84
C ASN A 132 7.93 10.48 -9.37
N ASN A 133 8.44 9.44 -10.04
CA ASN A 133 7.65 8.42 -10.74
C ASN A 133 6.52 7.78 -9.91
N LEU A 134 6.70 7.66 -8.58
CA LEU A 134 5.67 7.11 -7.69
C LEU A 134 4.49 8.07 -7.50
N LEU A 135 4.78 9.36 -7.32
CA LEU A 135 3.76 10.39 -7.14
C LEU A 135 3.18 10.80 -8.49
N SER A 136 3.99 10.90 -9.55
CA SER A 136 3.55 11.22 -10.90
C SER A 136 2.61 10.16 -11.46
N ASN A 137 2.92 8.86 -11.33
CA ASN A 137 2.00 7.79 -11.77
C ASN A 137 0.72 7.73 -10.92
N SER A 138 0.82 8.05 -9.62
CA SER A 138 -0.36 8.20 -8.76
C SER A 138 -1.21 9.42 -9.12
N ASN A 139 -0.59 10.50 -9.62
CA ASN A 139 -1.22 11.76 -10.03
C ASN A 139 -1.88 11.67 -11.40
N VAL A 140 -1.21 11.05 -12.37
CA VAL A 140 -1.67 10.87 -13.76
C VAL A 140 -2.94 9.99 -13.81
N ASN A 141 -3.17 9.17 -12.80
CA ASN A 141 -4.30 8.23 -12.76
C ASN A 141 -5.37 8.54 -11.70
N ARG A 142 -5.41 9.76 -11.14
CA ARG A 142 -6.40 10.14 -10.12
C ARG A 142 -7.85 10.15 -10.64
N GLY A 143 -8.09 10.51 -11.91
CA GLY A 143 -9.43 10.56 -12.49
C GLY A 143 -9.96 9.22 -13.04
N LYS A 144 -9.08 8.27 -13.42
CA LYS A 144 -9.49 7.01 -14.06
C LYS A 144 -9.84 5.93 -13.03
N LYS A 145 -11.14 5.72 -12.80
CA LYS A 145 -11.71 4.56 -12.08
C LYS A 145 -11.64 3.28 -12.94
N ASN A 146 -10.45 2.81 -13.29
CA ASN A 146 -10.32 1.49 -13.89
C ASN A 146 -10.08 0.42 -12.81
N ASN A 147 -10.85 -0.68 -12.82
CA ASN A 147 -10.79 -1.75 -11.82
C ASN A 147 -9.42 -2.46 -11.81
N GLY A 148 -8.77 -2.60 -12.98
CA GLY A 148 -7.42 -3.19 -13.06
C GLY A 148 -6.33 -2.36 -12.37
N MET A 149 -6.60 -1.08 -12.11
CA MET A 149 -5.64 -0.14 -11.51
C MET A 149 -5.78 -0.05 -9.98
N SER A 150 -6.70 -0.79 -9.36
CA SER A 150 -6.84 -0.83 -7.90
C SER A 150 -5.69 -1.58 -7.22
N LEU A 151 -5.01 -2.47 -7.95
CA LEU A 151 -3.86 -3.25 -7.50
C LEU A 151 -2.52 -2.64 -7.92
N TYR A 152 -2.53 -1.49 -8.60
CA TYR A 152 -1.30 -0.84 -9.04
C TYR A 152 -0.48 -0.40 -7.83
N ASN A 153 0.76 -0.90 -7.74
CA ASN A 153 1.69 -0.66 -6.65
C ASN A 153 1.17 -1.14 -5.27
N ASP A 154 0.45 -2.26 -5.25
CA ASP A 154 -0.04 -2.92 -4.03
C ASP A 154 0.67 -4.26 -3.81
N ASP A 155 2.00 -4.19 -3.67
CA ASP A 155 2.91 -5.35 -3.61
C ASP A 155 2.49 -6.35 -2.52
N TYR A 156 2.06 -5.85 -1.36
CA TYR A 156 1.60 -6.68 -0.25
C TYR A 156 0.38 -7.54 -0.62
N THR A 157 -0.61 -6.94 -1.28
CA THR A 157 -1.83 -7.64 -1.69
C THR A 157 -1.53 -8.66 -2.77
N ILE A 158 -0.74 -8.28 -3.79
CA ILE A 158 -0.37 -9.18 -4.89
C ILE A 158 0.40 -10.39 -4.36
N LEU A 159 1.42 -10.16 -3.52
CA LEU A 159 2.23 -11.24 -2.94
C LEU A 159 1.41 -12.12 -1.98
N SER A 160 0.42 -11.56 -1.27
CA SER A 160 -0.50 -12.34 -0.44
C SER A 160 -1.40 -13.24 -1.29
N ILE A 161 -1.91 -12.73 -2.42
CA ILE A 161 -2.73 -13.51 -3.36
C ILE A 161 -1.90 -14.67 -3.93
N ILE A 162 -0.66 -14.42 -4.37
CA ILE A 162 0.20 -15.48 -4.90
C ILE A 162 0.46 -16.54 -3.82
N SER A 163 0.77 -16.11 -2.59
CA SER A 163 0.98 -17.00 -1.45
C SER A 163 -0.26 -17.86 -1.17
N PHE A 164 -1.45 -17.28 -1.24
CA PHE A 164 -2.71 -18.00 -1.08
C PHE A 164 -2.98 -18.98 -2.22
N ILE A 165 -2.68 -18.63 -3.47
CA ILE A 165 -2.79 -19.56 -4.61
C ILE A 165 -1.88 -20.77 -4.42
N ILE A 166 -0.62 -20.55 -4.02
CA ILE A 166 0.32 -21.64 -3.74
C ILE A 166 -0.22 -22.53 -2.62
N TYR A 167 -0.74 -21.95 -1.53
CA TYR A 167 -1.42 -22.69 -0.48
C TYR A 167 -2.53 -23.60 -1.03
N ILE A 168 -3.46 -23.04 -1.81
CA ILE A 168 -4.59 -23.80 -2.40
C ILE A 168 -4.10 -24.97 -3.26
N ILE A 169 -3.04 -24.79 -4.05
CA ILE A 169 -2.45 -25.89 -4.84
C ILE A 169 -2.03 -27.04 -3.92
N PHE A 170 -1.35 -26.76 -2.81
CA PHE A 170 -0.94 -27.79 -1.87
C PHE A 170 -2.11 -28.42 -1.09
N VAL A 171 -3.18 -27.67 -0.82
CA VAL A 171 -4.42 -28.23 -0.25
C VAL A 171 -5.02 -29.26 -1.21
N VAL A 172 -5.12 -28.93 -2.49
CA VAL A 172 -5.67 -29.84 -3.51
C VAL A 172 -4.83 -31.11 -3.62
N LEU A 173 -3.50 -30.98 -3.62
CA LEU A 173 -2.59 -32.13 -3.62
C LEU A 173 -2.80 -33.03 -2.38
N GLN A 174 -2.92 -32.44 -1.19
CA GLN A 174 -3.17 -33.20 0.03
C GLN A 174 -4.54 -33.91 0.01
N ILE A 175 -5.59 -33.26 -0.49
CA ILE A 175 -6.92 -33.88 -0.62
C ILE A 175 -6.86 -35.07 -1.58
N TYR A 176 -6.09 -34.95 -2.67
CA TYR A 176 -5.88 -36.04 -3.61
C TYR A 176 -5.19 -37.25 -2.96
N GLU A 177 -4.13 -37.03 -2.18
CA GLU A 177 -3.46 -38.10 -1.41
C GLU A 177 -4.41 -38.78 -0.41
N LEU A 178 -5.20 -37.99 0.33
CA LEU A 178 -6.21 -38.53 1.26
C LEU A 178 -7.26 -39.37 0.54
N LYS A 179 -7.69 -38.96 -0.67
CA LYS A 179 -8.63 -39.74 -1.48
C LYS A 179 -8.06 -41.10 -1.85
N LEU A 180 -6.76 -41.19 -2.17
CA LEU A 180 -6.09 -42.47 -2.44
C LEU A 180 -6.08 -43.36 -1.19
N TYR A 181 -5.74 -42.82 -0.02
CA TYR A 181 -5.78 -43.59 1.23
C TYR A 181 -7.18 -44.09 1.60
N TYR A 182 -8.22 -43.36 1.21
CA TYR A 182 -9.61 -43.82 1.37
C TYR A 182 -9.93 -45.01 0.45
N TYR A 183 -9.54 -44.95 -0.83
CA TYR A 183 -9.74 -46.08 -1.75
C TYR A 183 -8.98 -47.34 -1.31
N GLU A 184 -7.82 -47.18 -0.68
CA GLU A 184 -7.06 -48.28 -0.10
C GLU A 184 -7.63 -48.78 1.24
N ASN A 185 -8.81 -48.30 1.67
CA ASN A 185 -9.45 -48.59 2.96
C ASN A 185 -8.56 -48.30 4.19
N LYS A 186 -7.56 -47.43 4.05
CA LYS A 186 -6.63 -47.07 5.13
C LYS A 186 -7.18 -45.99 6.05
N ILE A 187 -8.12 -45.17 5.58
CA ILE A 187 -8.76 -44.11 6.36
C ILE A 187 -10.28 -44.07 6.17
N LYS A 188 -11.00 -43.58 7.17
CA LYS A 188 -12.46 -43.35 7.11
C LYS A 188 -12.76 -41.99 6.48
N ILE A 189 -13.91 -41.88 5.81
CA ILE A 189 -14.38 -40.63 5.19
C ILE A 189 -14.44 -39.46 6.18
N PHE A 190 -14.81 -39.72 7.44
CA PHE A 190 -14.85 -38.73 8.52
C PHE A 190 -13.53 -37.97 8.69
N TYR A 191 -12.40 -38.67 8.55
CA TYR A 191 -11.07 -38.06 8.68
C TYR A 191 -10.78 -37.06 7.56
N ILE A 192 -11.19 -37.39 6.32
CA ILE A 192 -11.06 -36.50 5.17
C ILE A 192 -11.90 -35.25 5.39
N THR A 193 -13.16 -35.41 5.83
CA THR A 193 -14.06 -34.28 6.11
C THR A 193 -13.47 -33.34 7.16
N LEU A 194 -12.86 -33.86 8.22
CA LEU A 194 -12.21 -33.06 9.25
C LEU A 194 -11.05 -32.22 8.68
N VAL A 195 -10.19 -32.82 7.85
CA VAL A 195 -9.06 -32.12 7.21
C VAL A 195 -9.55 -31.01 6.27
N ILE A 196 -10.62 -31.27 5.50
CA ILE A 196 -11.21 -30.26 4.61
C ILE A 196 -11.77 -29.08 5.42
N ILE A 197 -12.50 -29.33 6.51
CA ILE A 197 -13.03 -28.29 7.39
C ILE A 197 -11.89 -27.44 7.99
N ALA A 198 -10.80 -28.09 8.42
CA ALA A 198 -9.64 -27.38 8.95
C ALA A 198 -9.01 -26.43 7.93
N HIS A 199 -8.83 -26.87 6.67
CA HIS A 199 -8.33 -26.01 5.60
C HIS A 199 -9.30 -24.89 5.24
N LEU A 200 -10.60 -25.17 5.24
CA LEU A 200 -11.62 -24.17 4.95
C LEU A 200 -11.61 -23.03 5.99
N PHE A 201 -11.48 -23.37 7.28
CA PHE A 201 -11.32 -22.38 8.34
C PHE A 201 -10.08 -21.50 8.13
N VAL A 202 -8.94 -22.12 7.84
CA VAL A 202 -7.67 -21.41 7.58
C VAL A 202 -7.78 -20.53 6.32
N ALA A 203 -8.44 -21.01 5.27
CA ALA A 203 -8.64 -20.27 4.02
C ALA A 203 -9.50 -19.01 4.23
N ILE A 204 -10.57 -19.11 5.03
CA ILE A 204 -11.42 -17.95 5.38
C ILE A 204 -10.57 -16.89 6.11
N MET A 205 -9.77 -17.32 7.08
CA MET A 205 -8.87 -16.41 7.82
C MET A 205 -7.86 -15.74 6.88
N ALA A 206 -7.25 -16.48 5.96
CA ALA A 206 -6.31 -15.95 4.98
C ALA A 206 -6.98 -14.92 4.05
N ILE A 207 -8.19 -15.20 3.55
CA ILE A 207 -8.95 -14.27 2.71
C ILE A 207 -9.26 -12.98 3.48
N ALA A 208 -9.71 -13.10 4.73
CA ALA A 208 -9.97 -11.94 5.58
C ALA A 208 -8.70 -11.08 5.78
N SER A 209 -7.54 -11.72 5.98
CA SER A 209 -6.25 -11.03 6.07
C SER A 209 -5.87 -10.32 4.78
N ILE A 210 -6.06 -10.95 3.60
CA ILE A 210 -5.80 -10.32 2.30
C ILE A 210 -6.66 -9.08 2.09
N VAL A 211 -7.96 -9.18 2.41
CA VAL A 211 -8.89 -8.04 2.30
C VAL A 211 -8.47 -6.90 3.22
N PHE A 212 -8.03 -7.23 4.45
CA PHE A 212 -7.51 -6.24 5.37
C PHE A 212 -6.26 -5.55 4.83
N ILE A 213 -5.28 -6.33 4.35
CA ILE A 213 -4.03 -5.81 3.75
C ILE A 213 -4.36 -4.84 2.62
N HIS A 214 -5.18 -5.26 1.65
CA HIS A 214 -5.57 -4.42 0.52
C HIS A 214 -6.20 -3.09 0.94
N LYS A 215 -7.09 -3.13 1.96
CA LYS A 215 -7.75 -1.92 2.47
C LYS A 215 -6.77 -0.91 3.05
N VAL A 216 -5.66 -1.38 3.63
CA VAL A 216 -4.71 -0.54 4.37
C VAL A 216 -3.52 -0.11 3.50
N SER A 217 -2.90 -1.04 2.76
CA SER A 217 -1.74 -0.76 1.88
C SER A 217 -2.11 -0.17 0.54
N GLY A 218 -3.37 -0.32 0.09
CA GLY A 218 -3.79 0.13 -1.23
C GLY A 218 -3.44 1.60 -1.47
N MET A 219 -2.43 1.85 -2.30
CA MET A 219 -1.92 3.20 -2.56
C MET A 219 -3.05 4.10 -3.07
N LYS A 220 -3.86 3.59 -3.99
CA LYS A 220 -5.03 4.32 -4.51
C LYS A 220 -6.06 4.65 -3.44
N THR A 221 -6.36 3.75 -2.52
CA THR A 221 -7.38 3.99 -1.50
C THR A 221 -6.87 4.89 -0.39
N THR A 222 -5.66 4.67 0.10
CA THR A 222 -5.12 5.34 1.28
C THR A 222 -4.54 6.71 0.92
N LEU A 223 -3.71 6.79 -0.14
CA LEU A 223 -3.11 8.05 -0.59
C LEU A 223 -4.18 9.00 -1.14
N MET A 224 -5.09 8.53 -2.00
CA MET A 224 -6.09 9.42 -2.62
C MET A 224 -7.09 9.97 -1.61
N LYS A 225 -7.62 9.13 -0.70
CA LYS A 225 -8.50 9.60 0.38
C LYS A 225 -7.77 10.54 1.33
N GLY A 226 -6.53 10.21 1.68
CA GLY A 226 -5.67 11.05 2.51
C GLY A 226 -5.45 12.43 1.87
N THR A 227 -5.05 12.49 0.61
CA THR A 227 -4.79 13.75 -0.10
C THR A 227 -6.05 14.61 -0.17
N VAL A 228 -7.22 14.05 -0.53
CA VAL A 228 -8.49 14.80 -0.52
C VAL A 228 -8.77 15.40 0.85
N TYR A 229 -8.67 14.59 1.90
CA TYR A 229 -8.93 15.02 3.27
C TYR A 229 -7.97 16.12 3.73
N TYR A 230 -6.66 15.91 3.58
CA TYR A 230 -5.64 16.86 4.03
C TYR A 230 -5.65 18.15 3.22
N THR A 231 -5.83 18.09 1.89
CA THR A 231 -5.95 19.31 1.07
C THR A 231 -7.13 20.16 1.52
N GLN A 232 -8.31 19.57 1.76
CA GLN A 232 -9.47 20.32 2.24
C GLN A 232 -9.25 20.89 3.65
N ALA A 233 -8.67 20.11 4.56
CA ALA A 233 -8.35 20.54 5.92
C ALA A 233 -7.36 21.72 5.92
N TYR A 234 -6.31 21.64 5.09
CA TYR A 234 -5.32 22.71 4.99
C TYR A 234 -5.85 23.94 4.27
N ILE A 235 -6.71 23.83 3.25
CA ILE A 235 -7.37 25.01 2.65
C ILE A 235 -8.19 25.75 3.71
N LYS A 236 -8.96 25.02 4.53
CA LYS A 236 -9.72 25.62 5.63
C LYS A 236 -8.78 26.31 6.62
N ARG A 237 -7.68 25.66 6.98
CA ARG A 237 -6.69 26.22 7.91
C ARG A 237 -5.98 27.45 7.34
N ALA A 238 -5.64 27.45 6.07
CA ALA A 238 -5.04 28.58 5.38
C ALA A 238 -5.99 29.79 5.33
N ASN A 239 -7.31 29.54 5.24
CA ASN A 239 -8.31 30.60 5.37
C ASN A 239 -8.36 31.17 6.79
N GLU A 240 -8.39 30.31 7.82
CA GLU A 240 -8.35 30.74 9.24
C GLU A 240 -7.11 31.59 9.57
N LEU A 241 -5.99 31.31 8.91
CA LEU A 241 -4.73 32.06 9.06
C LEU A 241 -4.66 33.33 8.19
N GLY A 242 -5.67 33.58 7.36
CA GLY A 242 -5.73 34.74 6.46
C GLY A 242 -4.78 34.67 5.26
N ILE A 243 -4.23 33.49 4.96
CA ILE A 243 -3.32 33.24 3.82
C ILE A 243 -4.14 33.17 2.53
N ILE A 244 -5.21 32.39 2.56
CA ILE A 244 -6.24 32.36 1.51
C ILE A 244 -7.39 33.24 1.99
N LYS A 245 -7.87 34.15 1.15
CA LYS A 245 -9.01 35.01 1.51
C LYS A 245 -10.33 34.30 1.21
N ASP A 246 -11.37 34.61 1.96
CA ASP A 246 -12.71 33.99 1.82
C ASP A 246 -13.23 34.00 0.37
N TYR A 247 -13.02 35.10 -0.37
CA TYR A 247 -13.48 35.22 -1.76
C TYR A 247 -12.70 34.32 -2.74
N ASP A 248 -11.47 33.93 -2.40
CA ASP A 248 -10.61 33.05 -3.22
C ASP A 248 -10.76 31.58 -2.82
N MET A 249 -11.54 31.29 -1.77
CA MET A 249 -11.67 29.94 -1.21
C MET A 249 -12.25 28.93 -2.20
N GLN A 250 -13.23 29.36 -3.02
CA GLN A 250 -13.82 28.50 -4.03
C GLN A 250 -12.86 28.23 -5.19
N ASN A 251 -12.02 29.21 -5.53
CA ASN A 251 -10.99 29.07 -6.54
C ASN A 251 -9.87 28.13 -6.06
N ALA A 252 -9.39 28.31 -4.82
CA ALA A 252 -8.45 27.41 -4.17
C ALA A 252 -8.93 25.96 -4.13
N LYS A 253 -10.21 25.74 -3.77
CA LYS A 253 -10.83 24.41 -3.79
C LYS A 253 -10.89 23.80 -5.19
N ASN A 254 -11.08 24.63 -6.21
CA ASN A 254 -11.20 24.18 -7.59
C ASN A 254 -9.85 23.89 -8.25
N GLU A 255 -8.82 24.67 -7.94
CA GLU A 255 -7.47 24.54 -8.48
C GLU A 255 -6.68 23.43 -7.77
N LEU A 256 -6.76 23.38 -6.45
CA LEU A 256 -6.09 22.36 -5.64
C LEU A 256 -6.89 21.06 -5.54
N ASN A 257 -8.00 20.92 -6.29
CA ASN A 257 -8.83 19.72 -6.23
C ASN A 257 -8.00 18.50 -6.67
N PRO A 258 -7.68 17.56 -5.76
CA PRO A 258 -6.84 16.43 -6.11
C PRO A 258 -7.55 15.41 -7.01
N LEU A 259 -8.86 15.55 -7.26
CA LEU A 259 -9.65 14.68 -8.13
C LEU A 259 -9.80 15.20 -9.56
N LYS A 260 -9.38 16.44 -9.85
CA LYS A 260 -9.27 16.90 -11.24
C LYS A 260 -8.05 16.24 -11.88
N ASP A 261 -8.19 15.82 -13.14
CA ASP A 261 -7.05 15.37 -13.92
C ASP A 261 -6.04 16.51 -14.01
N PHE A 262 -4.77 16.18 -13.76
CA PHE A 262 -3.68 17.10 -13.99
C PHE A 262 -3.62 17.38 -15.49
N VAL A 263 -3.88 18.63 -15.88
CA VAL A 263 -3.41 19.12 -17.19
C VAL A 263 -1.91 19.31 -17.02
N VAL A 264 -1.13 18.33 -17.50
CA VAL A 264 0.26 18.60 -17.81
C VAL A 264 0.19 19.52 -19.02
N ASP A 265 0.42 20.81 -18.83
CA ASP A 265 0.58 21.70 -19.98
C ASP A 265 1.64 21.07 -20.90
N ASP A 266 1.32 20.94 -22.18
CA ASP A 266 2.08 20.26 -23.25
C ASP A 266 3.46 20.91 -23.54
N TYR A 267 4.23 21.31 -22.53
CA TYR A 267 5.55 21.92 -22.68
C TYR A 267 6.60 20.97 -23.27
N PHE A 268 6.37 19.66 -23.23
CA PHE A 268 7.29 18.68 -23.83
C PHE A 268 7.13 18.55 -25.36
N TYR A 269 6.12 19.18 -25.98
CA TYR A 269 5.94 19.14 -27.44
C TYR A 269 6.53 20.35 -28.18
N ASN A 270 6.97 21.41 -27.49
CA ASN A 270 7.54 22.63 -28.09
C ASN A 270 9.07 22.75 -27.92
N ILE A 271 9.81 21.65 -28.01
CA ILE A 271 11.29 21.68 -28.03
C ILE A 271 11.87 21.46 -29.44
N ASN A 272 11.03 21.34 -30.47
CA ASN A 272 11.48 21.17 -31.86
C ASN A 272 10.83 22.17 -32.83
N ASP A 273 10.95 23.48 -32.56
CA ASP A 273 10.87 24.52 -33.58
C ASP A 273 11.97 25.58 -33.34
#